data_AF-A0A3N4ZP03-F1
#
_entry.id   AF-A0A3N4ZP03-F1
#
_cell.length_a   1.000
_cell.length_b   1.000
_cell.length_c   1.000
_cell.angle_alpha   90.00
_cell.angle_beta   90.00
_cell.angle_gamma   90.00
#
_symmetry.space_group_name_H-M   'P 1'
#
loop_
_entity.id
_entity.type
_entity.pdbx_description
1 polymer ?
#
loop_
_entity_poly.entity_id
_entity_poly.type
_entity_poly.pdbx_seq_one_letter_code
_entity_poly.pdbx_strand_id
1 'polypeptide(L)'
;MVGLPVPFTALFYCMSGGMPRDLLRMARAAVSYVTYVSPQQAHTLADVAVSLVNRELDRVANAAGGPAEPTELAQFFRADVIAEHGGLGGLGRVIHEQAGTTGDRARMGATLANRAYHLDTVLRFFTTDLDRDRITRASAPAFSGSFSALARAHREIGTADTLARSTLRRFREAWSLPLPPAIPPV
;
A
#
# COMPACT_ATOMS: atom_id res chain seq x y z
N MET A 1 12.07 -13.16 -11.76
CA MET A 1 11.48 -14.35 -11.12
C MET A 1 10.85 -15.19 -12.20
N VAL A 2 11.40 -16.37 -12.49
CA VAL A 2 10.84 -17.30 -13.49
C VAL A 2 10.04 -18.36 -12.72
N GLY A 3 8.79 -18.61 -13.11
CA GLY A 3 7.95 -19.67 -12.54
C GLY A 3 6.87 -19.25 -11.52
N LEU A 4 6.81 -17.97 -11.11
CA LEU A 4 5.72 -17.46 -10.25
C LEU A 4 4.52 -17.00 -11.10
N PRO A 5 3.27 -17.27 -10.67
CA PRO A 5 2.11 -16.74 -11.38
C PRO A 5 2.13 -15.21 -11.44
N VAL A 6 1.69 -14.67 -12.58
CA VAL A 6 1.71 -13.22 -12.87
C VAL A 6 1.09 -12.36 -11.74
N PRO A 7 -0.04 -12.73 -11.11
CA PRO A 7 -0.63 -11.92 -10.03
C PRO A 7 0.30 -11.71 -8.83
N PHE A 8 1.05 -12.74 -8.42
CA PHE A 8 2.00 -12.63 -7.32
C PHE A 8 3.19 -11.74 -7.71
N THR A 9 3.70 -11.89 -8.93
CA THR A 9 4.79 -11.03 -9.43
C THR A 9 4.35 -9.56 -9.45
N ALA A 10 3.12 -9.29 -9.89
CA ALA A 10 2.55 -7.95 -9.91
C ALA A 10 2.35 -7.37 -8.51
N LEU A 11 1.88 -8.19 -7.55
CA LEU A 11 1.78 -7.81 -6.14
C LEU A 11 3.14 -7.38 -5.57
N PHE A 12 4.17 -8.21 -5.75
CA PHE A 12 5.52 -7.92 -5.28
C PHE A 12 6.11 -6.67 -5.95
N TYR A 13 5.86 -6.49 -7.24
CA TYR A 13 6.24 -5.28 -7.97
C TYR A 13 5.57 -4.02 -7.39
N CYS A 14 4.26 -4.05 -7.09
CA CYS A 14 3.57 -2.91 -6.49
C CYS A 14 4.07 -2.62 -5.06
N MET A 15 4.23 -3.66 -4.23
CA MET A 15 4.68 -3.53 -2.83
C MET A 15 6.15 -3.13 -2.68
N SER A 16 6.99 -3.40 -3.69
CA SER A 16 8.39 -2.97 -3.72
C SER A 16 8.60 -1.60 -4.34
N GLY A 17 7.52 -0.99 -4.86
CA GLY A 17 7.63 0.14 -5.77
C GLY A 17 8.51 -0.18 -6.99
N GLY A 18 8.54 -1.41 -7.48
CA GLY A 18 9.32 -1.82 -8.65
C GLY A 18 10.84 -1.78 -8.50
N MET A 19 11.37 -1.59 -7.28
CA MET A 19 12.80 -1.61 -7.03
C MET A 19 13.31 -3.05 -6.94
N PRO A 20 14.35 -3.47 -7.69
CA PRO A 20 14.79 -4.87 -7.74
C PRO A 20 15.13 -5.46 -6.35
N ARG A 21 15.80 -4.68 -5.50
CA ARG A 21 16.18 -5.10 -4.14
C ARG A 21 14.96 -5.34 -3.26
N ASP A 22 13.99 -4.43 -3.30
CA ASP A 22 12.76 -4.55 -2.53
C ASP A 22 11.85 -5.65 -3.08
N LEU A 23 11.87 -5.88 -4.39
CA LEU A 23 11.12 -6.96 -5.01
C LEU A 23 11.60 -8.32 -4.51
N LEU A 24 12.91 -8.54 -4.41
CA LEU A 24 13.46 -9.76 -3.81
C LEU A 24 13.10 -9.88 -2.32
N ARG A 25 13.07 -8.76 -1.59
CA ARG A 25 12.66 -8.72 -0.18
C ARG A 25 11.19 -9.11 -0.02
N MET A 26 10.29 -8.61 -0.87
CA MET A 26 8.86 -8.95 -0.85
C MET A 26 8.64 -10.42 -1.24
N ALA A 27 9.35 -10.91 -2.26
CA ALA A 27 9.28 -12.31 -2.68
C ALA A 27 9.67 -13.27 -1.56
N ARG A 28 10.81 -12.98 -0.89
CA ARG A 28 11.29 -13.79 0.23
C ARG A 28 10.31 -13.76 1.40
N ALA A 29 9.74 -12.60 1.72
CA ALA A 29 8.73 -12.48 2.77
C ALA A 29 7.48 -13.33 2.47
N ALA A 30 7.00 -13.32 1.22
CA ALA A 30 5.88 -14.16 0.79
C ALA A 30 6.21 -15.67 0.88
N VAL A 31 7.40 -16.08 0.42
CA VAL A 31 7.84 -17.48 0.53
C VAL A 31 7.95 -17.91 1.99
N SER A 32 8.51 -17.07 2.86
CA SER A 32 8.56 -17.35 4.31
C SER A 32 7.16 -17.52 4.90
N TYR A 33 6.21 -16.67 4.54
CA TYR A 33 4.83 -16.80 4.99
C TYR A 33 4.21 -18.15 4.59
N VAL A 34 4.31 -18.50 3.30
CA VAL A 34 3.77 -19.76 2.75
C VAL A 34 4.44 -20.99 3.39
N THR A 35 5.75 -20.92 3.64
CA THR A 35 6.52 -22.08 4.13
C THR A 35 6.34 -22.32 5.63
N TYR A 36 6.26 -21.25 6.44
CA TYR A 36 6.34 -21.38 7.90
C TYR A 36 5.01 -21.24 8.63
N VAL A 37 4.01 -20.55 8.05
CA VAL A 37 2.76 -20.26 8.76
C VAL A 37 1.70 -21.35 8.54
N SER A 38 1.59 -21.90 7.33
CA SER A 38 0.70 -23.03 7.04
C SER A 38 1.20 -23.81 5.81
N PRO A 39 2.20 -24.70 6.00
CA PRO A 39 2.84 -25.42 4.89
C PRO A 39 1.91 -26.39 4.17
N GLN A 40 0.80 -26.81 4.79
CA GLN A 40 -0.17 -27.75 4.20
C GLN A 40 -1.38 -27.06 3.54
N GLN A 41 -1.46 -25.72 3.56
CA GLN A 41 -2.61 -25.00 3.01
C GLN A 41 -2.23 -24.24 1.73
N ALA A 42 -3.09 -24.30 0.72
CA ALA A 42 -2.95 -23.44 -0.45
C ALA A 42 -3.24 -21.99 -0.04
N HIS A 43 -2.28 -21.11 -0.24
CA HIS A 43 -2.42 -19.68 0.05
C HIS A 43 -2.92 -18.96 -1.20
N THR A 44 -3.98 -18.19 -1.05
CA THR A 44 -4.52 -17.36 -2.13
C THR A 44 -3.68 -16.09 -2.32
N LEU A 45 -3.91 -15.39 -3.43
CA LEU A 45 -3.32 -14.07 -3.66
C LEU A 45 -3.70 -13.08 -2.56
N ALA A 46 -4.95 -13.14 -2.08
CA ALA A 46 -5.46 -12.29 -1.01
C ALA A 46 -4.73 -12.56 0.31
N ASP A 47 -4.49 -13.83 0.66
CA ASP A 47 -3.77 -14.19 1.89
C ASP A 47 -2.34 -13.63 1.90
N VAL A 48 -1.64 -13.76 0.77
CA VAL A 48 -0.28 -13.22 0.61
C VAL A 48 -0.30 -11.68 0.63
N ALA A 49 -1.30 -11.05 0.01
CA ALA A 49 -1.44 -9.59 0.06
C ALA A 49 -1.66 -9.09 1.49
N VAL A 50 -2.56 -9.73 2.25
CA VAL A 50 -2.81 -9.43 3.67
C VAL A 50 -1.53 -9.59 4.50
N SER A 51 -0.82 -10.71 4.32
CA SER A 51 0.43 -10.98 5.04
C SER A 51 1.51 -9.92 4.78
N LEU A 52 1.71 -9.55 3.51
CA LEU A 52 2.68 -8.50 3.15
C LEU A 52 2.28 -7.11 3.65
N VAL A 53 0.98 -6.79 3.62
CA VAL A 53 0.47 -5.53 4.16
C VAL A 53 0.67 -5.49 5.67
N ASN A 54 0.31 -6.53 6.41
CA ASN A 54 0.51 -6.59 7.86
C ASN A 54 1.98 -6.40 8.24
N ARG A 55 2.90 -7.05 7.52
CA ARG A 55 4.35 -6.84 7.70
C ARG A 55 4.79 -5.39 7.46
N GLU A 56 4.15 -4.68 6.53
CA GLU A 56 4.42 -3.26 6.31
C GLU A 56 3.85 -2.39 7.43
N LEU A 57 2.64 -2.69 7.91
CA LEU A 57 2.02 -2.01 9.05
C LEU A 57 2.89 -2.15 10.30
N ASP A 58 3.36 -3.35 10.60
CA ASP A 58 4.28 -3.61 11.72
C ASP A 58 5.56 -2.80 11.59
N ARG A 59 6.11 -2.67 10.37
CA ARG A 59 7.32 -1.87 10.16
C ARG A 59 7.07 -0.39 10.43
N VAL A 60 5.94 0.15 9.95
CA VAL A 60 5.58 1.56 10.16
C VAL A 60 5.32 1.84 11.64
N ALA A 61 4.56 0.97 12.31
CA ALA A 61 4.27 1.09 13.73
C ALA A 61 5.54 0.97 14.60
N ASN A 62 6.47 0.07 14.27
CA ASN A 62 7.71 -0.07 15.02
C ASN A 62 8.72 1.07 14.77
N ALA A 63 8.72 1.64 13.56
CA ALA A 63 9.49 2.87 13.30
C ALA A 63 8.94 4.07 14.10
N ALA A 64 7.69 3.98 14.56
CA ALA A 64 7.02 4.95 15.40
C ALA A 64 7.29 4.81 16.92
N GLY A 65 8.25 3.98 17.34
CA GLY A 65 8.57 3.81 18.76
C GLY A 65 9.48 4.90 19.36
N GLY A 66 9.85 5.93 18.59
CA GLY A 66 10.80 6.97 19.01
C GLY A 66 10.17 8.14 19.81
N PRO A 67 10.95 8.85 20.65
CA PRO A 67 10.45 9.89 21.57
C PRO A 67 10.11 11.25 20.93
N ALA A 68 9.86 11.34 19.61
CA ALA A 68 9.61 12.63 18.94
C ALA A 68 8.12 12.89 18.66
N GLU A 69 7.65 14.14 18.71
CA GLU A 69 6.25 14.52 18.41
C GLU A 69 5.68 14.07 17.03
N PRO A 70 6.46 13.95 15.93
CA PRO A 70 5.96 13.44 14.65
C PRO A 70 5.52 11.96 14.69
N THR A 71 5.79 11.28 15.80
CA THR A 71 5.67 9.83 15.94
C THR A 71 4.26 9.38 16.34
N GLU A 72 3.44 10.28 16.91
CA GLU A 72 2.04 10.01 17.26
C GLU A 72 1.21 9.58 16.05
N LEU A 73 1.42 10.23 14.89
CA LEU A 73 0.67 9.92 13.67
C LEU A 73 0.96 8.51 13.14
N ALA A 74 2.11 7.92 13.47
CA ALA A 74 2.44 6.56 13.04
C ALA A 74 1.92 5.49 14.03
N GLN A 75 1.54 5.86 15.26
CA GLN A 75 0.83 4.97 16.19
C GLN A 75 -0.58 4.59 15.71
N PHE A 76 -1.12 5.35 14.74
CA PHE A 76 -2.37 5.01 14.06
C PHE A 76 -2.31 3.70 13.26
N PHE A 77 -1.10 3.20 12.93
CA PHE A 77 -0.92 1.95 12.19
C PHE A 77 -1.05 0.68 13.05
N ARG A 78 -1.45 0.81 14.32
CA ARG A 78 -1.81 -0.35 15.15
C ARG A 78 -3.13 -0.99 14.66
N ALA A 79 -3.23 -2.31 14.76
CA ALA A 79 -4.34 -3.08 14.18
C ALA A 79 -5.71 -2.74 14.80
N ASP A 80 -5.76 -2.47 16.10
CA ASP A 80 -6.93 -2.00 16.83
C ASP A 80 -7.43 -0.65 16.27
N VAL A 81 -6.52 0.33 16.14
CA VAL A 81 -6.85 1.66 15.62
C VAL A 81 -7.30 1.62 14.15
N ILE A 82 -6.67 0.77 13.33
CA ILE A 82 -7.09 0.56 11.94
C ILE A 82 -8.53 0.05 11.87
N ALA A 83 -8.90 -0.91 12.73
CA ALA A 83 -10.24 -1.48 12.76
C ALA A 83 -11.29 -0.46 13.21
N GLU A 84 -11.00 0.33 14.24
CA GLU A 84 -11.87 1.41 14.76
C GLU A 84 -12.21 2.46 13.69
N HIS A 85 -11.29 2.73 12.77
CA HIS A 85 -11.48 3.69 11.69
C HIS A 85 -12.03 3.09 10.39
N GLY A 86 -12.52 1.85 10.40
CA GLY A 86 -13.10 1.21 9.21
C GLY A 86 -12.07 0.75 8.17
N GLY A 87 -10.86 0.43 8.63
CA GLY A 87 -9.75 -0.07 7.82
C GLY A 87 -8.81 1.03 7.30
N LEU A 88 -7.84 0.62 6.48
CA LEU A 88 -6.74 1.48 6.02
C LEU A 88 -7.19 2.71 5.22
N GLY A 89 -8.26 2.60 4.43
CA GLY A 89 -8.83 3.75 3.72
C GLY A 89 -9.46 4.79 4.66
N GLY A 90 -10.05 4.36 5.77
CA GLY A 90 -10.56 5.25 6.81
C GLY A 90 -9.43 5.85 7.65
N LEU A 91 -8.43 5.04 7.99
CA LEU A 91 -7.22 5.51 8.66
C LEU A 91 -6.52 6.64 7.88
N GLY A 92 -6.33 6.45 6.58
CA GLY A 92 -5.72 7.48 5.73
C GLY A 92 -6.48 8.80 5.73
N ARG A 93 -7.80 8.76 5.96
CA ARG A 93 -8.66 9.94 6.04
C ARG A 93 -8.45 10.68 7.36
N VAL A 94 -8.48 9.94 8.47
CA VAL A 94 -8.26 10.49 9.81
C VAL A 94 -6.88 11.13 9.91
N ILE A 95 -5.83 10.45 9.43
CA ILE A 95 -4.47 11.02 9.41
C ILE A 95 -4.44 12.32 8.58
N HIS A 96 -5.08 12.32 7.40
CA HIS A 96 -5.13 13.51 6.56
C HIS A 96 -5.83 14.70 7.25
N GLU A 97 -6.94 14.46 7.95
CA GLU A 97 -7.70 15.48 8.68
C GLU A 97 -6.92 16.02 9.88
N GLN A 98 -6.16 15.18 10.59
CA GLN A 98 -5.42 15.54 11.81
C GLN A 98 -4.02 16.10 11.57
N ALA A 99 -3.46 15.90 10.37
CA ALA A 99 -2.12 16.37 10.04
C ALA A 99 -2.00 17.90 9.96
N GLY A 100 -3.13 18.59 9.78
CA GLY A 100 -3.17 20.01 9.44
C GLY A 100 -2.72 20.28 8.00
N THR A 101 -2.59 21.56 7.64
CA THR A 101 -2.31 21.98 6.25
C THR A 101 -0.89 22.46 6.02
N THR A 102 -0.14 22.81 7.06
CA THR A 102 1.19 23.42 6.96
C THR A 102 2.19 22.84 7.96
N GLY A 103 3.47 22.89 7.63
CA GLY A 103 4.57 22.46 8.51
C GLY A 103 4.88 20.96 8.46
N ASP A 104 5.75 20.52 9.37
CA ASP A 104 6.30 19.16 9.37
C ASP A 104 5.26 18.08 9.65
N ARG A 105 4.30 18.36 10.54
CA ARG A 105 3.18 17.47 10.84
C ARG A 105 2.31 17.23 9.60
N ALA A 106 2.02 18.29 8.83
CA ALA A 106 1.25 18.19 7.58
C ALA A 106 1.98 17.34 6.53
N ARG A 107 3.30 17.55 6.37
CA ARG A 107 4.13 16.73 5.46
C ARG A 107 4.15 15.26 5.87
N MET A 108 4.41 14.98 7.14
CA MET A 108 4.42 13.61 7.67
C MET A 108 3.05 12.93 7.53
N GLY A 109 1.98 13.65 7.87
CA GLY A 109 0.63 13.14 7.74
C GLY A 109 0.23 12.87 6.29
N ALA A 110 0.69 13.67 5.32
CA ALA A 110 0.51 13.36 3.90
C ALA A 110 1.21 12.04 3.52
N THR A 111 2.45 11.85 3.95
CA THR A 111 3.21 10.60 3.75
C THR A 111 2.48 9.38 4.35
N LEU A 112 2.06 9.48 5.62
CA LEU A 112 1.40 8.40 6.33
C LEU A 112 0.02 8.10 5.75
N ALA A 113 -0.77 9.13 5.43
CA ALA A 113 -2.05 8.95 4.76
C ALA A 113 -1.85 8.24 3.40
N ASN A 114 -0.91 8.71 2.57
CA ASN A 114 -0.58 8.05 1.30
C ASN A 114 -0.17 6.59 1.48
N ARG A 115 0.60 6.26 2.52
CA ARG A 115 0.94 4.87 2.86
C ARG A 115 -0.30 4.04 3.16
N ALA A 116 -1.20 4.54 4.00
CA ALA A 116 -2.46 3.86 4.33
C ALA A 116 -3.32 3.63 3.07
N TYR A 117 -3.49 4.64 2.23
CA TYR A 117 -4.25 4.51 0.99
C TYR A 117 -3.60 3.58 -0.03
N HIS A 118 -2.27 3.55 -0.14
CA HIS A 118 -1.57 2.59 -0.99
C HIS A 118 -1.85 1.15 -0.53
N LEU A 119 -1.68 0.87 0.76
CA LEU A 119 -1.92 -0.47 1.33
C LEU A 119 -3.39 -0.89 1.20
N ASP A 120 -4.34 0.03 1.44
CA ASP A 120 -5.77 -0.20 1.17
C ASP A 120 -6.03 -0.52 -0.31
N THR A 121 -5.34 0.17 -1.23
CA THR A 121 -5.46 -0.09 -2.67
C THR A 121 -4.97 -1.49 -3.02
N VAL A 122 -3.85 -1.92 -2.42
CA VAL A 122 -3.30 -3.26 -2.63
C VAL A 122 -4.32 -4.32 -2.18
N LEU A 123 -4.87 -4.20 -0.97
CA LEU A 123 -5.85 -5.17 -0.44
C LEU A 123 -7.13 -5.22 -1.28
N ARG A 124 -7.61 -4.08 -1.78
CA ARG A 124 -8.83 -4.01 -2.60
C ARG A 124 -8.61 -4.51 -4.04
N PHE A 125 -7.38 -4.41 -4.55
CA PHE A 125 -7.08 -4.78 -5.92
C PHE A 125 -6.65 -6.26 -6.05
N PHE A 126 -5.77 -6.72 -5.16
CA PHE A 126 -5.20 -8.08 -5.19
C PHE A 126 -6.06 -9.03 -4.36
N THR A 127 -7.26 -9.34 -4.87
CA THR A 127 -8.20 -10.28 -4.27
C THR A 127 -8.12 -11.67 -4.91
N THR A 128 -8.82 -12.66 -4.36
CA THR A 128 -8.94 -14.00 -4.95
C THR A 128 -9.59 -13.98 -6.33
N ASP A 129 -10.43 -12.98 -6.61
CA ASP A 129 -11.17 -12.83 -7.87
C ASP A 129 -10.45 -11.96 -8.91
N LEU A 130 -9.13 -11.76 -8.79
CA LEU A 130 -8.36 -11.02 -9.78
C LEU A 130 -8.20 -11.85 -11.07
N ASP A 131 -9.09 -11.59 -12.03
CA ASP A 131 -9.15 -12.31 -13.31
C ASP A 131 -8.08 -11.89 -14.33
N ARG A 132 -8.01 -12.65 -15.44
CA ARG A 132 -7.06 -12.45 -16.53
C ARG A 132 -7.24 -11.10 -17.23
N ASP A 133 -8.46 -10.61 -17.38
CA ASP A 133 -8.73 -9.35 -18.10
C ASP A 133 -8.25 -8.15 -17.29
N ARG A 134 -8.50 -8.17 -15.99
CA ARG A 134 -7.98 -7.19 -15.04
C ARG A 134 -6.46 -7.20 -15.00
N ILE A 135 -5.84 -8.38 -14.98
CA ILE A 135 -4.36 -8.51 -15.04
C ILE A 135 -3.81 -7.95 -16.35
N THR A 136 -4.43 -8.30 -17.48
CA THR A 136 -4.00 -7.85 -18.81
C THR A 136 -4.09 -6.33 -18.92
N ARG A 137 -5.22 -5.76 -18.50
CA ARG A 137 -5.43 -4.31 -18.50
C ARG A 137 -4.47 -3.60 -17.54
N ALA A 138 -4.25 -4.13 -16.34
CA ALA A 138 -3.29 -3.58 -15.37
C ALA A 138 -1.82 -3.70 -15.82
N SER A 139 -1.52 -4.61 -16.75
CA SER A 139 -0.17 -4.77 -17.30
C SER A 139 0.18 -3.70 -18.33
N ALA A 140 -0.80 -2.99 -18.90
CA ALA A 140 -0.58 -1.93 -19.88
C ALA A 140 0.03 -0.67 -19.22
N PRO A 141 1.30 -0.27 -19.50
CA PRO A 141 1.97 0.80 -18.75
C PRO A 141 1.32 2.18 -18.87
N ALA A 142 0.64 2.46 -19.98
CA ALA A 142 -0.05 3.73 -20.22
C ALA A 142 -1.40 3.83 -19.48
N PHE A 143 -1.94 2.71 -18.99
CA PHE A 143 -3.19 2.71 -18.25
C PHE A 143 -2.98 3.30 -16.85
N SER A 144 -3.85 4.22 -16.44
CA SER A 144 -3.78 4.89 -15.13
C SER A 144 -3.96 3.91 -13.96
N GLY A 145 -4.68 2.82 -14.18
CA GLY A 145 -4.84 1.70 -13.24
C GLY A 145 -3.78 0.60 -13.39
N SER A 146 -2.61 0.90 -13.98
CA SER A 146 -1.57 -0.10 -14.21
C SER A 146 -0.77 -0.47 -12.96
N PHE A 147 -0.17 -1.66 -12.95
CA PHE A 147 0.79 -2.06 -11.92
C PHE A 147 1.97 -1.09 -11.81
N SER A 148 2.40 -0.51 -12.94
CA SER A 148 3.44 0.53 -12.95
C SER A 148 3.00 1.83 -12.31
N ALA A 149 1.72 2.22 -12.45
CA ALA A 149 1.18 3.37 -11.74
C ALA A 149 1.13 3.12 -10.22
N LEU A 150 0.68 1.95 -9.78
CA LEU A 150 0.61 1.63 -8.35
C LEU A 150 2.01 1.50 -7.72
N ALA A 151 2.95 0.82 -8.38
CA ALA A 151 4.34 0.75 -7.95
C ALA A 151 5.02 2.13 -7.92
N ARG A 152 4.72 2.99 -8.90
CA ARG A 152 5.21 4.37 -8.92
C ARG A 152 4.68 5.18 -7.73
N ALA A 153 3.38 5.10 -7.47
CA ALA A 153 2.79 5.75 -6.31
C ALA A 153 3.50 5.36 -5.03
N HIS A 154 3.80 4.06 -4.82
CA HIS A 154 4.57 3.58 -3.66
C HIS A 154 5.93 4.27 -3.51
N ARG A 155 6.70 4.41 -4.60
CA ARG A 155 8.01 5.06 -4.59
C ARG A 155 7.95 6.55 -4.27
N GLU A 156 6.88 7.21 -4.69
CA GLU A 156 6.69 8.65 -4.51
C GLU A 156 6.29 9.01 -3.06
N ILE A 157 5.82 8.05 -2.26
CA ILE A 157 5.43 8.29 -0.85
C ILE A 157 6.65 8.73 -0.05
N GLY A 158 6.55 9.89 0.60
CA GLY A 158 7.62 10.49 1.39
C GLY A 158 8.66 11.29 0.60
N THR A 159 8.56 11.34 -0.74
CA THR A 159 9.43 12.16 -1.60
C THR A 159 8.65 13.15 -2.46
N ALA A 160 7.47 12.74 -2.96
CA ALA A 160 6.58 13.54 -3.79
C ALA A 160 5.11 13.21 -3.45
N ASP A 161 4.70 13.47 -2.21
CA ASP A 161 3.41 13.01 -1.68
C ASP A 161 2.18 13.53 -2.45
N THR A 162 2.22 14.74 -2.99
CA THR A 162 1.16 15.27 -3.86
C THR A 162 1.03 14.44 -5.15
N LEU A 163 2.17 14.05 -5.74
CA LEU A 163 2.19 13.22 -6.93
C LEU A 163 1.72 11.80 -6.60
N ALA A 164 2.20 11.21 -5.50
CA ALA A 164 1.75 9.90 -5.01
C ALA A 164 0.23 9.87 -4.83
N ARG A 165 -0.35 10.89 -4.17
CA ARG A 165 -1.80 11.04 -4.02
C ARG A 165 -2.51 11.10 -5.36
N SER A 166 -2.04 11.93 -6.29
CA SER A 166 -2.66 12.07 -7.61
C SER A 166 -2.66 10.74 -8.38
N THR A 167 -1.57 9.98 -8.28
CA THR A 167 -1.41 8.66 -8.91
C THR A 167 -2.34 7.63 -8.26
N LEU A 168 -2.43 7.59 -6.93
CA LEU A 168 -3.38 6.72 -6.22
C LEU A 168 -4.84 7.05 -6.57
N ARG A 169 -5.20 8.33 -6.67
CA ARG A 169 -6.55 8.74 -7.08
C ARG A 169 -6.88 8.24 -8.48
N ARG A 170 -6.01 8.48 -9.47
CA ARG A 170 -6.20 8.01 -10.85
C ARG A 170 -6.27 6.47 -10.96
N PHE A 171 -5.45 5.75 -10.20
CA PHE A 171 -5.49 4.29 -10.15
C PHE A 171 -6.83 3.81 -9.60
N ARG A 172 -7.27 4.37 -8.48
CA ARG A 172 -8.51 3.98 -7.80
C ARG A 172 -9.74 4.34 -8.63
N GLU A 173 -9.74 5.49 -9.30
CA GLU A 173 -10.76 5.88 -10.27
C GLU A 173 -10.88 4.88 -11.42
N ALA A 174 -9.74 4.46 -12.00
CA ALA A 174 -9.71 3.51 -13.12
C ALA A 174 -10.28 2.11 -12.78
N TRP A 175 -10.39 1.80 -11.48
CA TRP A 175 -10.92 0.55 -10.95
C TRP A 175 -12.15 0.74 -10.06
N SER A 176 -12.78 1.92 -10.09
CA SER A 176 -13.97 2.26 -9.30
C SER A 176 -13.81 2.00 -7.78
N LEU A 177 -12.61 2.20 -7.25
CA LEU A 177 -12.29 2.10 -5.82
C LEU A 177 -12.56 3.46 -5.12
N PRO A 178 -12.88 3.47 -3.80
CA PRO A 178 -13.14 4.71 -3.07
C PRO A 178 -11.97 5.68 -3.16
N LEU A 179 -12.22 6.94 -3.53
CA LEU A 179 -11.15 7.90 -3.81
C LEU A 179 -10.57 8.51 -2.51
N PRO A 180 -9.23 8.60 -2.39
CA PRO A 180 -8.60 9.42 -1.38
C PRO A 180 -8.94 10.92 -1.57
N PRO A 181 -9.02 11.71 -0.49
CA PRO A 181 -9.19 13.16 -0.60
C PRO A 181 -8.00 13.79 -1.34
N ALA A 182 -8.24 14.93 -2.00
CA ALA A 182 -7.16 15.70 -2.60
C ALA A 182 -6.18 16.16 -1.52
N ILE A 183 -4.88 16.17 -1.80
CA ILE A 183 -3.95 16.95 -0.97
C ILE A 183 -4.14 18.42 -1.38
N PRO A 184 -4.44 19.33 -0.44
CA PRO A 184 -4.53 20.75 -0.75
C PRO A 184 -3.18 21.25 -1.28
N PRO A 185 -3.16 22.20 -2.23
CA PRO A 185 -1.91 22.82 -2.67
C PRO A 185 -1.22 23.45 -1.45
N VAL A 186 0.06 23.10 -1.25
CA VAL A 186 0.94 23.74 -0.26
C VAL A 186 1.53 24.99 -0.86
#